data_AF-A0A3P6GHK8-F1
#
_entry.id   AF-A0A3P6GHK8-F1
#
_cell.length_a   1.000
_cell.length_b   1.000
_cell.length_c   1.000
_cell.angle_alpha   90.00
_cell.angle_beta   90.00
_cell.angle_gamma   90.00
#
_symmetry.space_group_name_H-M   'P 1'
#
loop_
_entity.id
_entity.type
_entity.pdbx_description
1 polymer ?
#
loop_
_entity_poly.entity_id
_entity_poly.type
_entity_poly.pdbx_seq_one_letter_code
_entity_poly.pdbx_strand_id
1 'polypeptide(L)'
;MRANERYWWWVKEKKQMALVLFMIVTLMLQLQMKGCVGCLKTERMGLLQLKSYLKNGFKVEEEGMMKSWSHDDPSSDCCHWERVKCSDATGGHLVYLSLIGLTPANYELESQSLNLSLLHSFPRLQSLDLSFNKFSDLFDPINGTVLVTFREEPSFYFVSLTPIFLLHSTTLN
;
A
#
# COMPACT_ATOMS: atom_id res chain seq x y z
N MET A 1 -63.56 23.28 -4.01
CA MET A 1 -62.38 22.42 -4.29
C MET A 1 -62.08 21.59 -3.06
N ARG A 2 -62.12 20.26 -3.19
CA ARG A 2 -62.15 19.31 -2.06
C ARG A 2 -60.78 19.20 -1.40
N ALA A 3 -60.74 19.35 -0.07
CA ALA A 3 -59.53 19.27 0.76
C ALA A 3 -58.69 17.99 0.51
N ASN A 4 -59.36 16.91 0.09
CA ASN A 4 -58.72 15.65 -0.26
C ASN A 4 -57.71 15.80 -1.42
N GLU A 5 -58.02 16.58 -2.45
CA GLU A 5 -57.12 16.77 -3.60
C GLU A 5 -55.87 17.57 -3.22
N ARG A 6 -55.99 18.55 -2.32
CA ARG A 6 -54.84 19.25 -1.72
C ARG A 6 -54.00 18.34 -0.84
N TYR A 7 -54.62 17.47 -0.05
CA TYR A 7 -53.92 16.48 0.77
C TYR A 7 -53.14 15.49 -0.10
N TRP A 8 -53.77 14.92 -1.13
CA TRP A 8 -53.10 14.02 -2.07
C TRP A 8 -51.95 14.70 -2.81
N TRP A 9 -52.10 15.97 -3.18
CA TRP A 9 -51.04 16.76 -3.80
C TRP A 9 -49.86 16.99 -2.83
N TRP A 10 -50.16 17.34 -1.57
CA TRP A 10 -49.15 17.52 -0.52
C TRP A 10 -48.39 16.23 -0.20
N VAL A 11 -49.09 15.09 -0.13
CA VAL A 11 -48.48 13.76 0.04
C VAL A 11 -47.62 13.39 -1.16
N LYS A 12 -48.06 13.70 -2.39
CA LYS A 12 -47.28 13.45 -3.61
C LYS A 12 -45.98 14.25 -3.63
N GLU A 13 -46.02 15.54 -3.32
CA GLU A 13 -44.81 16.37 -3.22
C GLU A 13 -43.87 15.88 -2.12
N LYS A 14 -44.38 15.58 -0.92
CA LYS A 14 -43.54 15.07 0.17
C LYS A 14 -42.87 13.74 -0.16
N LYS A 15 -43.59 12.83 -0.82
CA LYS A 15 -43.02 11.56 -1.32
C LYS A 15 -41.97 11.79 -2.41
N GLN A 16 -42.24 12.68 -3.36
CA GLN A 16 -41.28 13.03 -4.41
C GLN A 16 -40.00 13.64 -3.82
N MET A 17 -40.13 14.58 -2.88
CA MET A 17 -38.98 15.17 -2.19
C MET A 17 -38.18 14.14 -1.40
N ALA A 18 -38.85 13.21 -0.70
CA ALA A 18 -38.17 12.14 0.03
C ALA A 18 -37.42 11.18 -0.92
N LEU A 19 -38.01 10.84 -2.08
CA LEU A 19 -37.36 10.00 -3.09
C LEU A 19 -36.11 10.67 -3.67
N VAL A 20 -36.19 11.97 -4.02
CA VAL A 20 -35.03 12.73 -4.51
C VAL A 20 -33.94 12.79 -3.44
N LEU A 21 -34.29 13.05 -2.17
CA LEU A 21 -33.33 13.08 -1.08
C LEU A 21 -32.64 11.71 -0.88
N PHE A 22 -33.41 10.62 -0.96
CA PHE A 22 -32.89 9.25 -0.86
C PHE A 22 -31.92 8.93 -2.02
N MET A 23 -32.23 9.34 -3.25
CA MET A 23 -31.36 9.19 -4.41
C MET A 23 -30.05 9.98 -4.25
N ILE A 24 -30.11 11.21 -3.70
CA ILE A 24 -28.91 12.02 -3.44
C ILE A 24 -28.04 11.37 -2.35
N VAL A 25 -28.64 10.91 -1.25
CA VAL A 25 -27.91 10.26 -0.15
C VAL A 25 -27.23 8.98 -0.62
N THR A 26 -27.92 8.15 -1.41
CA THR A 26 -27.33 6.92 -1.96
C THR A 26 -26.20 7.20 -2.96
N LEU A 27 -26.33 8.24 -3.81
CA LEU A 27 -25.25 8.68 -4.70
C LEU A 27 -24.04 9.19 -3.91
N MET A 28 -24.25 9.98 -2.86
CA MET A 28 -23.18 10.45 -1.97
C MET A 28 -22.49 9.27 -1.27
N LEU A 29 -23.23 8.29 -0.76
CA LEU A 29 -22.64 7.07 -0.18
C LEU A 29 -21.79 6.29 -1.21
N GLN A 30 -22.26 6.17 -2.46
CA GLN A 30 -21.51 5.52 -3.53
C GLN A 30 -20.23 6.27 -3.91
N LEU A 31 -20.23 7.61 -3.84
CA LEU A 31 -19.05 8.43 -4.08
C LEU A 31 -18.01 8.31 -2.96
N GLN A 32 -18.43 8.13 -1.70
CA GLN A 32 -17.51 7.85 -0.58
C GLN A 32 -16.86 6.46 -0.69
N MET A 33 -17.57 5.49 -1.30
CA MET A 33 -17.06 4.11 -1.52
C MET A 33 -16.13 3.98 -2.73
N LYS A 34 -16.17 4.94 -3.67
CA LYS A 34 -15.08 5.14 -4.64
C LYS A 34 -13.94 5.88 -3.92
N GLY A 35 -13.31 5.15 -3.00
CA GLY A 35 -12.29 5.64 -2.10
C GLY A 35 -11.11 6.30 -2.83
N CYS A 36 -10.33 7.06 -2.08
CA CYS A 36 -9.09 7.69 -2.53
C CYS A 36 -8.36 6.81 -3.55
N VAL A 37 -8.33 7.27 -4.80
CA VAL A 37 -7.62 6.59 -5.89
C VAL A 37 -6.14 6.89 -5.67
N GLY A 38 -5.54 6.13 -4.76
CA GLY A 38 -4.11 6.12 -4.53
C GLY A 38 -3.65 5.83 -3.12
N CYS A 39 -2.36 5.59 -2.99
CA CYS A 39 -1.74 5.23 -1.71
C CYS A 39 -1.82 6.35 -0.67
N LEU A 40 -1.74 5.99 0.62
CA LEU A 40 -1.86 6.97 1.71
C LEU A 40 -0.64 7.93 1.72
N LYS A 41 -0.82 9.16 2.21
CA LYS A 41 0.28 10.14 2.32
C LYS A 41 1.48 9.60 3.10
N THR A 42 1.24 8.76 4.12
CA THR A 42 2.30 8.12 4.90
C THR A 42 3.07 7.07 4.09
N GLU A 43 2.36 6.26 3.30
CA GLU A 43 2.98 5.25 2.43
C GLU A 43 3.82 5.94 1.35
N ARG A 44 3.28 6.99 0.73
CA ARG A 44 4.04 7.81 -0.23
C ARG A 44 5.32 8.36 0.39
N MET A 45 5.23 8.97 1.57
CA MET A 45 6.40 9.51 2.27
C MET A 45 7.40 8.40 2.64
N GLY A 46 6.90 7.24 3.08
CA GLY A 46 7.72 6.07 3.39
C GLY A 46 8.52 5.57 2.19
N LEU A 47 7.90 5.49 1.00
CA LEU A 47 8.59 5.12 -0.23
C LEU A 47 9.69 6.13 -0.60
N LEU A 48 9.44 7.43 -0.42
CA LEU A 48 10.44 8.46 -0.73
C LEU A 48 11.61 8.46 0.27
N GLN A 49 11.33 8.20 1.56
CA GLN A 49 12.36 7.95 2.56
C GLN A 49 13.17 6.69 2.23
N LEU A 50 12.50 5.61 1.83
CA LEU A 50 13.15 4.38 1.38
C LEU A 50 14.02 4.62 0.15
N LYS A 51 13.56 5.38 -0.86
CA LYS A 51 14.38 5.77 -2.02
C LYS A 51 15.66 6.48 -1.59
N SER A 52 15.55 7.48 -0.69
CA SER A 52 16.71 8.21 -0.19
C SER A 52 17.69 7.29 0.54
N TYR A 53 17.18 6.40 1.39
CA TYR A 53 17.97 5.39 2.07
C TYR A 53 18.70 4.46 1.08
N LEU A 54 17.99 3.97 0.05
CA LEU A 54 18.57 3.11 -0.98
C LEU A 54 19.65 3.82 -1.80
N LYS A 55 19.41 5.08 -2.19
CA LYS A 55 20.36 5.88 -2.94
C LYS A 55 21.66 6.10 -2.17
N ASN A 56 21.55 6.43 -0.88
CA ASN A 56 22.70 6.76 -0.06
C ASN A 56 23.44 5.52 0.46
N GLY A 57 22.70 4.48 0.86
CA GLY A 57 23.27 3.26 1.45
C GLY A 57 23.78 2.26 0.42
N PHE A 58 23.11 2.15 -0.73
CA PHE A 58 23.35 1.08 -1.71
C PHE A 58 23.84 1.64 -3.06
N LYS A 59 23.95 2.97 -3.20
CA LYS A 59 24.40 3.67 -4.41
C LYS A 59 23.64 3.23 -5.67
N VAL A 60 22.35 2.92 -5.50
CA VAL A 60 21.47 2.58 -6.62
C VAL A 60 21.39 3.79 -7.55
N GLU A 61 21.58 3.54 -8.84
CA GLU A 61 21.54 4.59 -9.87
C GLU A 61 20.14 5.21 -9.95
N GLU A 62 20.06 6.49 -10.34
CA GLU A 62 18.78 7.20 -10.53
C GLU A 62 18.07 6.81 -11.83
N GLU A 63 17.97 5.52 -12.09
CA GLU A 63 17.32 4.93 -13.25
C GLU A 63 16.18 3.98 -12.84
N GLY A 64 15.28 3.68 -13.77
CA GLY A 64 14.12 2.81 -13.55
C GLY A 64 13.28 3.21 -12.34
N MET A 65 13.22 2.32 -11.35
CA MET A 65 12.47 2.46 -10.09
C MET A 65 12.71 3.81 -9.44
N MET A 66 13.96 4.25 -9.31
CA MET A 66 14.29 5.51 -8.64
C MET A 66 13.72 6.72 -9.37
N LYS A 67 13.62 6.69 -10.71
CA LYS A 67 13.04 7.78 -11.49
C LYS A 67 11.53 7.87 -11.31
N SER A 68 10.85 6.71 -11.23
CA SER A 68 9.39 6.67 -11.07
C SER A 68 8.91 7.17 -9.70
N TRP A 69 9.73 7.02 -8.65
CA TRP A 69 9.42 7.45 -7.29
C TRP A 69 9.75 8.94 -7.11
N SER A 70 8.90 9.83 -7.61
CA SER A 70 9.20 11.27 -7.67
C SER A 70 8.46 12.12 -6.62
N HIS A 71 9.11 13.23 -6.26
CA HIS A 71 8.52 14.31 -5.46
C HIS A 71 7.80 15.36 -6.33
N ASP A 72 7.98 15.31 -7.65
CA ASP A 72 7.71 16.42 -8.56
C ASP A 72 6.21 16.74 -8.67
N ASP A 73 5.36 15.73 -8.46
CA ASP A 73 3.92 15.91 -8.41
C ASP A 73 3.36 15.46 -7.06
N PRO A 74 3.03 16.38 -6.13
CA PRO A 74 2.40 16.08 -4.84
C PRO A 74 1.04 15.37 -4.94
N SER A 75 0.43 15.34 -6.14
CA SER A 75 -0.79 14.59 -6.44
C SER A 75 -0.55 13.22 -7.08
N SER A 76 0.70 12.89 -7.44
CA SER A 76 1.06 11.58 -7.99
C SER A 76 0.70 10.45 -7.02
N ASP A 77 -0.07 9.51 -7.54
CA ASP A 77 -0.42 8.28 -6.86
C ASP A 77 0.74 7.28 -6.95
N CYS A 78 1.27 6.88 -5.78
CA CYS A 78 2.39 5.95 -5.72
C CYS A 78 2.04 4.51 -6.12
N CYS A 79 0.74 4.18 -6.27
CA CYS A 79 0.32 2.90 -6.84
C CYS A 79 0.70 2.73 -8.31
N HIS A 80 1.00 3.83 -9.01
CA HIS A 80 1.51 3.82 -10.38
C HIS A 80 3.03 3.81 -10.46
N TRP A 81 3.74 3.88 -9.33
CA TRP A 81 5.19 3.85 -9.32
C TRP A 81 5.71 2.45 -9.66
N GLU A 82 6.88 2.40 -10.27
CA GLU A 82 7.48 1.13 -10.65
C GLU A 82 7.72 0.29 -9.38
N ARG A 83 7.42 -1.01 -9.49
CA ARG A 83 7.61 -2.02 -8.41
C ARG A 83 6.73 -1.85 -7.17
N VAL A 84 5.73 -0.98 -7.25
CA VAL A 84 4.68 -0.83 -6.23
C VAL A 84 3.40 -1.49 -6.75
N LYS A 85 2.67 -2.20 -5.89
CA LYS A 85 1.27 -2.56 -6.17
C LYS A 85 0.40 -2.24 -4.97
N CYS A 86 -0.74 -1.64 -5.26
CA CYS A 86 -1.80 -1.37 -4.30
C CYS A 86 -2.99 -2.30 -4.53
N SER A 87 -3.85 -2.42 -3.52
CA SER A 87 -5.09 -3.20 -3.63
C SER A 87 -6.30 -2.40 -3.20
N ASP A 88 -7.28 -2.30 -4.09
CA ASP A 88 -8.60 -1.71 -3.82
C ASP A 88 -9.31 -2.44 -2.68
N ALA A 89 -9.11 -3.76 -2.55
CA ALA A 89 -9.66 -4.56 -1.46
C ALA A 89 -9.14 -4.13 -0.09
N THR A 90 -7.95 -3.51 -0.04
CA THR A 90 -7.39 -2.96 1.19
C THR A 90 -7.70 -1.47 1.39
N GLY A 91 -8.43 -0.83 0.47
CA GLY A 91 -8.70 0.60 0.49
C GLY A 91 -7.66 1.45 -0.24
N GLY A 92 -6.99 0.89 -1.26
CA GLY A 92 -5.95 1.60 -2.03
C GLY A 92 -4.55 1.55 -1.40
N HIS A 93 -4.36 0.73 -0.36
CA HIS A 93 -3.08 0.61 0.33
C HIS A 93 -2.04 -0.17 -0.46
N LEU A 94 -0.77 0.13 -0.20
CA LEU A 94 0.38 -0.60 -0.72
C LEU A 94 0.44 -2.01 -0.12
N VAL A 95 0.32 -3.03 -0.97
CA VAL A 95 0.31 -4.45 -0.57
C VAL A 95 1.54 -5.22 -1.05
N TYR A 96 2.22 -4.72 -2.08
CA TYR A 96 3.43 -5.33 -2.64
C TYR A 96 4.48 -4.28 -2.95
N LEU A 97 5.73 -4.60 -2.61
CA LEU A 97 6.91 -3.82 -2.94
C LEU A 97 8.01 -4.74 -3.47
N SER A 98 8.61 -4.39 -4.61
CA SER A 98 9.81 -5.09 -5.11
C SER A 98 11.04 -4.21 -5.07
N LEU A 99 12.05 -4.71 -4.39
CA LEU A 99 13.40 -4.17 -4.26
C LEU A 99 14.39 -5.12 -4.93
N ILE A 100 13.98 -5.77 -6.01
CA ILE A 100 14.79 -6.76 -6.74
C ILE A 100 16.07 -6.13 -7.33
N GLY A 101 17.21 -6.80 -7.16
CA GLY A 101 18.45 -6.45 -7.90
C GLY A 101 18.97 -5.03 -7.65
N LEU A 102 18.88 -4.52 -6.42
CA LEU A 102 19.44 -3.22 -6.04
C LEU A 102 20.95 -3.25 -5.85
N THR A 103 21.54 -4.41 -5.54
CA THR A 103 22.97 -4.51 -5.26
C THR A 103 23.77 -4.48 -6.56
N PRO A 104 24.66 -3.49 -6.78
CA PRO A 104 25.40 -3.42 -8.04
C PRO A 104 26.42 -4.57 -8.15
N ALA A 105 26.58 -5.13 -9.35
CA ALA A 105 27.35 -6.35 -9.60
C ALA A 105 28.84 -6.24 -9.22
N ASN A 106 29.37 -5.01 -9.26
CA ASN A 106 30.77 -4.62 -9.11
C ASN A 106 31.19 -4.24 -7.68
N TYR A 107 30.29 -4.25 -6.69
CA TYR A 107 30.67 -4.06 -5.30
C TYR A 107 31.10 -5.39 -4.68
N GLU A 108 32.37 -5.47 -4.30
CA GLU A 108 32.93 -6.56 -3.52
C GLU A 108 32.26 -6.59 -2.15
N LEU A 109 31.63 -7.72 -1.82
CA LEU A 109 31.38 -8.33 -0.51
C LEU A 109 31.25 -7.47 0.78
N GLU A 110 30.87 -6.20 0.70
CA GLU A 110 30.43 -5.48 1.89
C GLU A 110 29.11 -6.10 2.34
N SER A 111 29.10 -6.63 3.57
CA SER A 111 27.91 -7.19 4.21
C SER A 111 26.84 -6.11 4.31
N GLN A 112 25.92 -6.10 3.35
CA GLN A 112 24.87 -5.11 3.26
C GLN A 112 23.68 -5.52 4.11
N SER A 113 23.39 -4.73 5.13
CA SER A 113 22.21 -4.92 5.98
C SER A 113 21.08 -3.97 5.57
N LEU A 114 19.87 -4.50 5.39
CA LEU A 114 18.68 -3.68 5.12
C LEU A 114 17.93 -3.38 6.42
N ASN A 115 17.71 -2.10 6.70
CA ASN A 115 16.89 -1.67 7.83
C ASN A 115 15.39 -1.77 7.49
N LEU A 116 14.71 -2.72 8.14
CA LEU A 116 13.29 -2.98 7.94
C LEU A 116 12.36 -2.00 8.67
N SER A 117 12.86 -1.13 9.56
CA SER A 117 11.98 -0.14 10.23
C SER A 117 11.36 0.85 9.25
N LEU A 118 11.99 1.05 8.09
CA LEU A 118 11.43 1.87 7.00
C LEU A 118 10.11 1.30 6.46
N LEU A 119 9.90 -0.02 6.61
CA LEU A 119 8.68 -0.69 6.14
C LEU A 119 7.47 -0.42 7.04
N HIS A 120 7.66 0.16 8.24
CA HIS A 120 6.56 0.48 9.16
C HIS A 120 5.60 1.53 8.60
N SER A 121 6.04 2.30 7.60
CA SER A 121 5.19 3.21 6.85
C SER A 121 4.14 2.50 5.98
N PHE A 122 4.22 1.17 5.84
CA PHE A 122 3.37 0.33 4.98
C PHE A 122 2.56 -0.69 5.80
N PRO A 123 1.52 -0.26 6.54
CA PRO A 123 0.81 -1.11 7.50
C PRO A 123 0.02 -2.28 6.86
N ARG A 124 -0.15 -2.28 5.54
CA ARG A 124 -0.86 -3.30 4.77
C ARG A 124 0.03 -4.05 3.78
N LEU A 125 1.36 -3.87 3.87
CA LEU A 125 2.32 -4.58 3.03
C LEU A 125 2.27 -6.07 3.34
N GLN A 126 1.99 -6.89 2.32
CA GLN A 126 1.85 -8.34 2.44
C GLN A 126 3.08 -9.07 1.89
N SER A 127 3.71 -8.49 0.86
CA SER A 127 4.80 -9.14 0.14
C SER A 127 5.89 -8.13 -0.20
N LEU A 128 7.12 -8.50 0.15
CA LEU A 128 8.34 -7.76 -0.17
C LEU A 128 9.26 -8.69 -0.98
N ASP A 129 9.65 -8.25 -2.16
CA ASP A 129 10.58 -8.99 -3.01
C ASP A 129 11.98 -8.39 -2.90
N LEU A 130 12.91 -9.17 -2.35
CA LEU A 130 14.32 -8.80 -2.17
C LEU A 130 15.23 -9.64 -3.09
N SER A 131 14.68 -10.28 -4.12
CA SER A 131 15.41 -11.20 -4.99
C SER A 131 16.62 -10.53 -5.66
N PHE A 132 17.62 -11.32 -6.03
CA PHE A 132 18.83 -10.84 -6.71
C PHE A 132 19.62 -9.74 -5.97
N ASN A 133 19.47 -9.65 -4.65
CA ASN A 133 20.32 -8.81 -3.81
C ASN A 133 21.38 -9.64 -3.08
N LYS A 134 22.44 -8.98 -2.62
CA LYS A 134 23.49 -9.58 -1.77
C LYS A 134 23.36 -9.15 -0.31
N PHE A 135 22.13 -8.98 0.19
CA PHE A 135 21.91 -8.60 1.59
C PHE A 135 22.38 -9.72 2.52
N SER A 136 23.25 -9.39 3.47
CA SER A 136 23.77 -10.33 4.46
C SER A 136 22.90 -10.39 5.71
N ASP A 137 22.13 -9.32 5.98
CA ASP A 137 21.30 -9.22 7.18
C ASP A 137 20.07 -8.33 6.94
N LEU A 138 18.99 -8.61 7.67
CA LEU A 138 17.78 -7.80 7.74
C LEU A 138 17.49 -7.50 9.20
N PHE A 139 17.46 -6.23 9.59
CA PHE A 139 17.25 -5.85 10.98
C PHE A 139 16.12 -4.84 11.12
N ASP A 140 15.36 -4.95 12.20
CA ASP A 140 14.40 -3.94 12.64
C ASP A 140 14.80 -3.48 14.05
N PRO A 141 15.34 -2.26 14.23
CA PRO A 141 15.77 -1.78 15.54
C PRO A 141 14.60 -1.55 16.52
N ILE A 142 13.35 -1.51 16.04
CA ILE A 142 12.16 -1.23 16.85
C ILE A 142 11.53 -2.54 17.35
N ASN A 143 11.37 -3.54 16.48
CA ASN A 143 10.71 -4.81 16.83
C ASN A 143 11.69 -5.99 17.03
N GLY A 144 13.00 -5.77 16.84
CA GLY A 144 14.01 -6.84 16.85
C GLY A 144 14.06 -7.60 15.52
N THR A 145 14.87 -8.65 15.44
CA THR A 145 14.98 -9.46 14.21
C THR A 145 13.63 -10.05 13.85
N VAL A 146 13.06 -9.62 12.73
CA VAL A 146 11.81 -10.17 12.21
C VAL A 146 12.09 -11.59 11.72
N LEU A 147 11.37 -12.59 12.25
CA LEU A 147 11.32 -13.92 11.67
C LEU A 147 10.61 -13.82 10.31
N VAL A 148 11.40 -13.52 9.30
CA VAL A 148 10.97 -13.52 7.91
C VAL A 148 10.84 -14.98 7.48
N THR A 149 9.63 -15.42 7.12
CA THR A 149 9.47 -16.73 6.47
C THR A 149 10.03 -16.63 5.06
N PHE A 150 11.24 -17.15 4.86
CA PHE A 150 11.84 -17.31 3.55
C PHE A 150 11.11 -18.43 2.82
N ARG A 151 10.56 -18.16 1.64
CA ARG A 151 10.23 -19.23 0.69
C ARG A 151 11.45 -19.43 -0.20
N GLU A 152 12.24 -20.46 0.10
CA GLU A 152 13.33 -20.87 -0.78
C GLU A 152 12.76 -21.43 -2.08
N GLU A 153 12.95 -20.70 -3.18
CA GLU A 153 12.98 -21.26 -4.53
C GLU A 153 14.40 -21.01 -5.07
N PRO A 154 14.97 -21.94 -5.85
CA PRO A 154 16.36 -21.86 -6.27
C PRO A 154 16.49 -20.65 -7.21
N SER A 155 17.01 -19.53 -6.69
CA SER A 155 17.29 -18.21 -7.31
C SER A 155 16.40 -17.01 -6.92
N PHE A 156 15.42 -17.12 -6.00
CA PHE A 156 14.56 -15.98 -5.63
C PHE A 156 14.44 -15.78 -4.11
N TYR A 157 14.56 -14.53 -3.64
CA TYR A 157 14.41 -14.14 -2.23
C TYR A 157 13.10 -13.36 -2.04
N PHE A 158 12.00 -14.07 -1.76
CA PHE A 158 10.72 -13.45 -1.41
C PHE A 158 10.49 -13.45 0.10
N VAL A 159 10.10 -12.29 0.65
CA VAL A 159 9.72 -12.08 2.04
C VAL A 159 8.20 -11.94 2.11
N SER A 160 7.51 -12.95 2.65
CA SER A 160 6.09 -12.83 3.01
C SER A 160 5.99 -12.33 4.44
N LEU A 161 5.36 -11.17 4.62
CA LEU A 161 5.07 -10.63 5.95
C LEU A 161 3.70 -11.17 6.36
N THR A 162 3.65 -12.37 6.94
CA THR A 162 2.39 -12.87 7.50
C THR A 162 2.04 -12.07 8.76
N PRO A 163 0.84 -11.48 8.86
CA PRO A 163 0.39 -10.85 10.10
C PRO A 163 0.38 -11.88 11.25
N ILE A 164 0.88 -11.49 12.43
CA ILE A 164 0.95 -12.32 13.65
C ILE A 164 -0.41 -12.98 14.01
N PHE A 165 -1.53 -12.42 13.54
CA PHE A 165 -2.88 -12.92 13.78
C PHE A 165 -3.25 -14.24 13.08
N LEU A 166 -2.45 -14.74 12.13
CA LEU A 166 -2.73 -16.02 11.46
C LEU A 166 -2.04 -17.24 12.09
N LEU A 167 -1.11 -17.06 13.03
CA LEU A 167 -0.43 -18.17 13.72
C LEU A 167 -1.25 -18.76 14.89
N HIS A 168 -2.28 -18.06 15.35
CA HIS A 168 -3.13 -18.54 16.46
C HIS A 168 -4.37 -19.34 16.00
N SER A 169 -4.57 -19.56 14.69
CA SER A 169 -5.77 -20.28 14.19
C SER A 169 -5.54 -21.74 13.82
N THR A 170 -4.31 -22.28 13.91
CA THR A 170 -4.00 -23.65 13.46
C THR A 170 -3.67 -24.63 14.60
N THR A 171 -3.82 -24.24 15.87
CA THR A 171 -3.64 -25.14 17.02
C THR A 171 -4.92 -25.29 17.84
N LEU A 172 -6.05 -25.58 17.19
CA LEU A 172 -7.23 -26.18 17.82
C LEU A 172 -7.93 -27.06 16.78
N ASN A 173 -7.45 -28.29 16.65
CA ASN A 173 -8.22 -29.49 16.34
C ASN A 173 -7.39 -30.72 16.69
#